data_AF-L8HHG2-F1
#
_entry.id   AF-L8HHG2-F1
#
_cell.length_a   1.000
_cell.length_b   1.000
_cell.length_c   1.000
_cell.angle_alpha   90.00
_cell.angle_beta   90.00
_cell.angle_gamma   90.00
#
_symmetry.space_group_name_H-M   'P 1'
#
loop_
_entity.id
_entity.type
_entity.pdbx_description
1 polymer ?
#
loop_
_entity_poly.entity_id
_entity_poly.type
_entity_poly.pdbx_seq_one_letter_code
_entity_poly.pdbx_strand_id
1 'polypeptide(L)'
;MDNSSSSLFTALVSLFVALLFFSAYHLPAAHAQTTAASGQCECPCACDSDSGSQPEPSAGLSVTWYSGTSAWWMAVVIPGSTSVSVDCGNGQGFVRMNAGWTPNMWTFSSTNGRACKSTVQFIVNGGSAQAVTAPF
;
A
#
# COMPACT_ATOMS: atom_id res chain seq x y z
N MET A 1 -36.27 35.18 -21.24
CA MET A 1 -36.36 34.22 -20.12
C MET A 1 -35.89 32.89 -20.66
N ASP A 2 -34.95 32.27 -19.95
CA ASP A 2 -34.69 30.82 -19.83
C ASP A 2 -33.19 30.62 -19.55
N ASN A 3 -32.87 30.57 -18.25
CA ASN A 3 -31.52 30.35 -17.74
C ASN A 3 -31.61 29.48 -16.47
N SER A 4 -32.28 28.33 -16.58
CA SER A 4 -32.61 27.50 -15.41
C SER A 4 -32.26 26.00 -15.54
N SER A 5 -31.65 25.56 -16.64
CA SER A 5 -31.46 24.11 -16.87
C SER A 5 -30.13 23.53 -16.38
N SER A 6 -29.14 24.36 -16.01
CA SER A 6 -27.80 23.86 -15.69
C SER A 6 -27.58 23.46 -14.22
N SER A 7 -28.51 23.78 -13.31
CA SER A 7 -28.30 23.54 -11.86
C SER A 7 -28.85 22.21 -11.33
N LEU A 8 -29.64 21.48 -12.12
CA LEU A 8 -30.28 20.23 -11.68
C LEU A 8 -29.43 18.97 -11.93
N PHE A 9 -28.49 19.01 -12.87
CA PHE A 9 -27.64 17.86 -13.17
C PHE A 9 -26.59 17.59 -12.09
N THR A 10 -26.10 18.62 -11.40
CA THR A 10 -25.05 18.47 -10.38
C THR A 10 -25.57 17.89 -9.06
N ALA A 11 -26.88 18.02 -8.79
CA ALA A 11 -27.49 17.51 -7.55
C ALA A 11 -27.76 15.99 -7.56
N LEU A 12 -27.92 15.38 -8.75
CA LEU A 12 -28.30 13.97 -8.89
C LEU A 12 -27.13 12.99 -8.73
N VAL A 13 -25.91 13.40 -9.07
CA VAL A 13 -24.72 12.52 -8.99
C VAL A 13 -24.27 12.29 -7.54
N SER A 14 -24.51 13.26 -6.65
CA SER A 14 -24.13 13.13 -5.23
C SER A 14 -24.96 12.11 -4.45
N LEU A 15 -26.16 11.71 -4.93
CA LEU A 15 -27.01 10.74 -4.25
C LEU A 15 -26.62 9.28 -4.54
N PHE A 16 -25.86 9.02 -5.62
CA PHE A 16 -25.51 7.66 -6.03
C PHE A 16 -24.30 7.07 -5.30
N VAL A 17 -23.41 7.91 -4.77
CA VAL A 17 -22.19 7.45 -4.06
C VAL A 17 -22.52 6.99 -2.63
N ALA A 18 -23.63 7.42 -2.05
CA ALA A 18 -24.01 7.08 -0.67
C ALA A 18 -24.66 5.70 -0.50
N LEU A 19 -25.03 5.00 -1.57
CA LEU A 19 -25.83 3.77 -1.52
C LEU A 19 -25.06 2.45 -1.66
N LEU A 20 -23.74 2.49 -1.86
CA LEU A 20 -22.92 1.27 -1.93
C LEU A 20 -22.33 0.83 -0.57
N PHE A 21 -22.73 1.49 0.52
CA PHE A 21 -22.29 1.16 1.89
C PHE A 21 -23.14 0.10 2.61
N PHE A 22 -24.12 -0.52 1.96
CA PHE A 22 -25.01 -1.48 2.64
C PHE A 22 -25.08 -2.84 1.95
N SER A 23 -24.78 -3.86 2.78
CA SER A 23 -25.23 -5.24 2.69
C SER A 23 -24.40 -6.24 1.88
N ALA A 24 -23.67 -7.07 2.63
CA ALA A 24 -23.92 -8.51 2.62
C ALA A 24 -23.48 -9.15 3.95
N TYR A 25 -24.46 -9.51 4.77
CA TYR A 25 -24.34 -10.46 5.88
C TYR A 25 -23.96 -11.85 5.34
N HIS A 26 -23.20 -12.65 6.09
CA HIS A 26 -23.44 -14.10 6.27
C HIS A 26 -22.67 -14.64 7.49
N LEU A 27 -23.42 -15.08 8.51
CA LEU A 27 -22.99 -15.93 9.63
C LEU A 27 -23.02 -17.41 9.19
N PRO A 28 -22.23 -18.28 9.83
CA PRO A 28 -22.81 -19.53 10.29
C PRO A 28 -22.52 -19.84 11.77
N ALA A 29 -23.39 -20.67 12.32
CA ALA A 29 -23.54 -21.01 13.72
C ALA A 29 -22.67 -22.20 14.18
N ALA A 30 -22.35 -22.16 15.49
CA ALA A 30 -22.21 -23.23 16.48
C ALA A 30 -21.47 -24.53 16.12
N HIS A 31 -20.46 -24.90 16.91
CA HIS A 31 -20.40 -26.22 17.56
C HIS A 31 -19.49 -26.20 18.81
N ALA A 32 -20.07 -26.74 19.89
CA ALA A 32 -19.47 -27.52 20.97
C ALA A 32 -18.31 -26.94 21.81
N GLN A 33 -18.64 -26.64 23.06
CA GLN A 33 -17.74 -26.72 24.20
C GLN A 33 -17.26 -28.17 24.39
N THR A 34 -15.96 -28.39 24.54
CA THR A 34 -15.44 -29.52 25.33
C THR A 34 -14.07 -29.15 25.91
N THR A 35 -14.09 -28.91 27.22
CA THR A 35 -13.20 -29.43 28.27
C THR A 35 -11.68 -29.54 28.04
N ALA A 36 -10.97 -28.93 29.00
CA ALA A 36 -9.54 -29.01 29.24
C ALA A 36 -8.98 -30.44 29.35
N ALA A 37 -7.73 -30.61 28.92
CA ALA A 37 -6.81 -31.55 29.53
C ALA A 37 -5.37 -31.01 29.43
N SER A 38 -4.82 -30.79 30.61
CA SER A 38 -3.48 -30.40 30.99
C SER A 38 -2.38 -31.32 30.44
N GLY A 39 -1.29 -30.72 29.95
CA GLY A 39 -0.06 -31.39 29.56
C GLY A 39 1.17 -30.50 29.77
N GLN A 40 1.43 -30.19 31.04
CA GLN A 40 2.74 -29.99 31.70
C GLN A 40 3.83 -29.21 30.93
N CYS A 41 3.97 -27.92 31.27
CA CYS A 41 5.24 -27.19 31.15
C CYS A 41 6.15 -27.56 32.33
N GLU A 42 7.19 -28.34 32.08
CA GLU A 42 8.34 -28.48 32.99
C GLU A 42 9.48 -27.57 32.53
N CYS A 43 9.43 -26.28 32.91
CA CYS A 43 10.64 -25.50 33.17
C CYS A 43 10.33 -24.24 34.01
N PRO A 44 11.16 -23.91 35.02
CA PRO A 44 10.81 -22.93 36.04
C PRO A 44 11.34 -21.53 35.69
N CYS A 45 10.57 -20.70 34.98
CA CYS A 45 10.56 -19.23 35.15
C CYS A 45 9.50 -18.53 34.26
N ALA A 46 9.05 -17.37 34.75
CA ALA A 46 7.83 -16.63 34.42
C ALA A 46 7.41 -16.55 32.93
N CYS A 47 6.19 -17.02 32.68
CA CYS A 47 5.41 -16.72 31.48
C CYS A 47 4.63 -15.41 31.68
N ASP A 48 5.09 -14.33 31.03
CA ASP A 48 4.35 -13.10 30.69
C ASP A 48 5.36 -12.20 29.91
N SER A 49 5.10 -11.59 28.76
CA SER A 49 3.89 -11.38 27.96
C SER A 49 4.33 -11.07 26.51
N ASP A 50 3.40 -11.20 25.55
CA ASP A 50 3.52 -10.65 24.19
C ASP A 50 4.66 -11.19 23.29
N SER A 51 4.54 -12.46 22.90
CA SER A 51 5.10 -12.88 21.60
C SER A 51 4.21 -12.32 20.49
N GLY A 52 4.31 -11.01 20.28
CA GLY A 52 3.83 -10.37 19.06
C GLY A 52 4.42 -11.13 17.89
N SER A 53 3.55 -11.76 17.11
CA SER A 53 3.86 -12.45 15.88
C SER A 53 4.74 -11.54 15.03
N GLN A 54 6.05 -11.76 15.06
CA GLN A 54 6.98 -11.08 14.18
C GLN A 54 6.55 -11.44 12.75
N PRO A 55 6.08 -10.48 11.94
CA PRO A 55 5.74 -10.79 10.56
C PRO A 55 7.02 -11.30 9.90
N GLU A 56 6.96 -12.49 9.30
CA GLU A 56 8.05 -12.94 8.44
C GLU A 56 8.39 -11.83 7.45
N PRO A 57 9.68 -11.55 7.18
CA PRO A 57 10.04 -10.63 6.12
C PRO A 57 9.54 -11.25 4.82
N SER A 58 8.37 -10.79 4.37
CA SER A 58 7.85 -11.04 3.03
C SER A 58 9.03 -10.85 2.08
N ALA A 59 9.32 -11.86 1.24
CA ALA A 59 10.43 -11.83 0.28
C ALA A 59 10.47 -10.45 -0.42
N GLY A 60 11.32 -9.57 0.12
CA GLY A 60 11.12 -8.13 0.00
C GLY A 60 11.56 -7.66 -1.37
N LEU A 61 10.87 -6.67 -1.91
CA LEU A 61 11.36 -5.97 -3.10
C LEU A 61 12.74 -5.39 -2.81
N SER A 62 13.77 -5.83 -3.55
CA SER A 62 15.10 -5.25 -3.44
C SER A 62 15.15 -3.93 -4.21
N VAL A 63 15.27 -2.82 -3.47
CA VAL A 63 15.36 -1.47 -4.01
C VAL A 63 16.66 -0.84 -3.53
N THR A 64 17.53 -0.45 -4.46
CA THR A 64 18.72 0.34 -4.13
C THR A 64 18.46 1.80 -4.49
N TRP A 65 18.55 2.69 -3.50
CA TRP A 65 18.33 4.12 -3.69
C TRP A 65 19.60 4.80 -4.21
N TYR A 66 19.45 5.61 -5.26
CA TYR A 66 20.55 6.43 -5.77
C TYR A 66 20.77 7.66 -4.88
N SER A 67 22.05 8.03 -4.71
CA SER A 67 22.46 9.22 -3.97
C SER A 67 21.90 10.49 -4.63
N GLY A 68 21.10 11.26 -3.90
CA GLY A 68 20.38 12.42 -4.43
C GLY A 68 18.86 12.22 -4.54
N THR A 69 18.37 11.03 -4.22
CA THR A 69 16.93 10.83 -3.97
C THR A 69 16.45 11.74 -2.84
N SER A 70 15.26 12.32 -3.01
CA SER A 70 14.59 13.23 -2.10
C SER A 70 13.07 13.06 -2.20
N ALA A 71 12.32 13.78 -1.36
CA ALA A 71 10.86 13.80 -1.42
C ALA A 71 10.28 14.39 -2.72
N TRP A 72 11.08 15.02 -3.58
CA TRP A 72 10.60 15.62 -4.84
C TRP A 72 11.03 14.85 -6.08
N TRP A 73 12.15 14.14 -5.99
CA TRP A 73 12.74 13.37 -7.07
C TRP A 73 13.40 12.13 -6.50
N MET A 74 13.14 10.97 -7.10
CA MET A 74 13.75 9.71 -6.70
C MET A 74 14.38 8.99 -7.88
N ALA A 75 15.47 8.29 -7.59
CA ALA A 75 16.09 7.35 -8.51
C ALA A 75 16.40 6.05 -7.75
N VAL A 76 15.98 4.93 -8.33
CA VAL A 76 16.15 3.60 -7.73
C VAL A 76 16.67 2.62 -8.76
N VAL A 77 17.40 1.62 -8.30
CA VAL A 77 17.76 0.43 -9.09
C VAL A 77 16.99 -0.76 -8.52
N ILE A 78 16.24 -1.45 -9.39
CA ILE A 78 15.43 -2.62 -9.02
C ILE A 78 15.82 -3.78 -9.93
N PRO A 79 16.70 -4.71 -9.50
CA PRO A 79 17.19 -5.80 -10.35
C PRO A 79 16.06 -6.61 -11.02
N GLY A 80 16.21 -6.95 -12.30
CA GLY A 80 15.22 -7.73 -13.05
C GLY A 80 13.95 -6.98 -13.47
N SER A 81 13.86 -5.68 -13.18
CA SER A 81 12.75 -4.83 -13.63
C SER A 81 12.88 -4.45 -15.10
N THR A 82 11.77 -4.56 -15.84
CA THR A 82 11.57 -4.07 -17.22
C THR A 82 10.51 -2.97 -17.26
N SER A 83 9.70 -2.84 -16.21
CA SER A 83 8.81 -1.69 -15.98
C SER A 83 8.60 -1.47 -14.49
N VAL A 84 8.46 -0.20 -14.09
CA VAL A 84 8.17 0.18 -12.71
C VAL A 84 7.15 1.31 -12.71
N SER A 85 6.14 1.18 -11.85
CA SER A 85 5.25 2.26 -11.46
C SER A 85 5.41 2.54 -9.97
N VAL A 86 5.27 3.80 -9.56
CA VAL A 86 5.40 4.22 -8.17
C VAL A 86 4.18 5.02 -7.74
N ASP A 87 3.64 4.73 -6.56
CA ASP A 87 2.83 5.66 -5.78
C ASP A 87 3.70 6.15 -4.62
N CYS A 88 4.06 7.42 -4.63
CA CYS A 88 4.91 7.99 -3.60
C CYS A 88 4.13 8.53 -2.38
N GLY A 89 2.84 8.20 -2.26
CA GLY A 89 2.00 8.51 -1.10
C GLY A 89 1.52 9.96 -1.02
N ASN A 90 1.74 10.75 -2.06
CA ASN A 90 1.36 12.18 -2.14
C ASN A 90 -0.04 12.41 -2.74
N GLY A 91 -0.76 11.34 -3.09
CA GLY A 91 -2.11 11.39 -3.67
C GLY A 91 -2.15 11.44 -5.20
N GLN A 92 -1.02 11.34 -5.91
CA GLN A 92 -0.99 11.21 -7.37
C GLN A 92 -1.41 9.82 -7.86
N GLY A 93 -1.37 8.81 -6.97
CA GLY A 93 -1.57 7.41 -7.32
C GLY A 93 -0.36 6.81 -8.03
N PHE A 94 -0.53 5.64 -8.63
CA PHE A 94 0.55 4.96 -9.36
C PHE A 94 0.87 5.66 -10.68
N VAL A 95 2.13 6.01 -10.85
CA VAL A 95 2.66 6.67 -12.04
C VAL A 95 3.81 5.84 -12.57
N ARG A 96 3.84 5.61 -13.90
CA ARG A 96 4.95 4.92 -14.55
C ARG A 96 6.23 5.73 -14.38
N MET A 97 7.28 5.10 -13.87
CA MET A 97 8.61 5.70 -13.75
C MET A 97 9.31 5.73 -15.11
N ASN A 98 10.24 6.67 -15.27
CA ASN A 98 11.07 6.78 -16.46
C ASN A 98 12.33 5.93 -16.30
N ALA A 99 12.78 5.28 -17.37
CA ALA A 99 14.05 4.57 -17.36
C ALA A 99 15.21 5.57 -17.11
N GLY A 100 16.15 5.19 -16.25
CA GLY A 100 17.36 5.94 -15.94
C GLY A 100 18.49 5.67 -16.94
N TRP A 101 19.71 6.05 -16.55
CA TRP A 101 20.92 5.96 -17.39
C TRP A 101 21.72 4.66 -17.20
N THR A 102 21.36 3.82 -16.24
CA THR A 102 21.94 2.48 -16.04
C THR A 102 20.86 1.39 -16.14
N PRO A 103 21.24 0.12 -16.41
CA PRO A 103 20.29 -0.98 -16.41
C PRO A 103 19.47 -1.03 -15.11
N ASN A 104 18.17 -1.31 -15.26
CA ASN A 104 17.20 -1.44 -14.18
C ASN A 104 17.06 -0.21 -13.25
N MET A 105 17.58 0.95 -13.67
CA MET A 105 17.37 2.20 -12.97
C MET A 105 16.08 2.88 -13.41
N TRP A 106 15.36 3.44 -12.46
CA TRP A 106 14.09 4.13 -12.66
C TRP A 106 14.08 5.45 -11.92
N THR A 107 13.55 6.48 -12.57
CA THR A 107 13.47 7.84 -12.04
C THR A 107 12.03 8.34 -12.01
N PHE A 108 11.72 9.14 -11.00
CA PHE A 108 10.42 9.77 -10.84
C PHE A 108 10.58 11.17 -10.26
N SER A 109 9.77 12.10 -10.75
CA SER A 109 9.61 13.43 -10.18
C SER A 109 8.15 13.61 -9.78
N SER A 110 7.90 14.17 -8.60
CA SER A 110 6.55 14.59 -8.24
C SER A 110 6.11 15.74 -9.13
N THR A 111 4.92 15.64 -9.74
CA THR A 111 4.39 16.66 -10.67
C THR A 111 3.12 17.34 -10.15
N ASN A 112 2.57 16.88 -9.03
CA ASN A 112 1.33 17.43 -8.44
C ASN A 112 1.57 18.55 -7.41
N GLY A 113 2.81 19.05 -7.31
CA GLY A 113 3.18 20.09 -6.34
C GLY A 113 3.24 19.63 -4.88
N ARG A 114 3.21 18.32 -4.62
CA ARG A 114 3.29 17.74 -3.27
C ARG A 114 4.50 16.81 -3.14
N ALA A 115 5.23 16.97 -2.05
CA ALA A 115 6.33 16.08 -1.70
C ALA A 115 5.82 14.65 -1.47
N CYS A 116 6.63 13.67 -1.85
CA CYS A 116 6.44 12.26 -1.56
C CYS A 116 6.55 11.99 -0.05
N LYS A 117 5.84 10.96 0.40
CA LYS A 117 5.99 10.41 1.75
C LYS A 117 7.16 9.43 1.80
N SER A 118 7.62 9.12 3.00
CA SER A 118 8.69 8.14 3.23
C SER A 118 8.26 6.71 2.90
N THR A 119 7.00 6.36 3.06
CA THR A 119 6.46 5.07 2.57
C THR A 119 5.98 5.23 1.14
N VAL A 120 6.69 4.59 0.21
CA VAL A 120 6.35 4.53 -1.22
C VAL A 120 5.91 3.12 -1.59
N GLN A 121 5.11 2.98 -2.65
CA GLN A 121 4.72 1.68 -3.19
C GLN A 121 5.20 1.54 -4.63
N PHE A 122 5.80 0.40 -4.95
CA PHE A 122 6.20 0.06 -6.31
C PHE A 122 5.36 -1.07 -6.86
N ILE A 123 5.00 -0.98 -8.14
CA ILE A 123 4.54 -2.10 -8.94
C ILE A 123 5.64 -2.38 -9.97
N VAL A 124 6.22 -3.56 -9.91
CA VAL A 124 7.33 -3.97 -10.79
C VAL A 124 6.83 -5.03 -11.75
N ASN A 125 7.10 -4.85 -13.05
CA ASN A 125 6.73 -5.78 -14.12
C ASN A 125 5.23 -6.15 -14.14
N GLY A 126 4.36 -5.23 -13.71
CA GLY A 126 2.91 -5.47 -13.61
C GLY A 126 2.48 -6.38 -12.47
N GLY A 127 3.37 -6.64 -11.49
CA GLY A 127 3.06 -7.42 -10.30
C GLY A 127 2.17 -6.70 -9.29
N SER A 128 2.13 -7.21 -8.06
CA SER A 128 1.44 -6.55 -6.95
C SER A 128 2.21 -5.34 -6.44
N ALA A 129 1.48 -4.41 -5.80
CA ALA A 129 2.09 -3.27 -5.13
C ALA A 129 2.89 -3.73 -3.89
N GLN A 130 4.11 -3.23 -3.77
CA GLN A 130 5.02 -3.52 -2.67
C GLN A 130 5.46 -2.23 -2.01
N ALA A 131 5.23 -2.11 -0.69
CA ALA A 131 5.63 -0.94 0.08
C ALA A 131 7.12 -1.00 0.43
N VAL A 132 7.81 0.14 0.31
CA VAL A 132 9.22 0.33 0.62
C VAL A 132 9.41 1.66 1.32
N THR A 133 10.32 1.72 2.29
CA THR A 133 10.70 2.97 2.97
C THR A 133 11.82 3.66 2.19
N ALA A 134 11.56 4.90 1.77
CA ALA A 134 12.51 5.80 1.15
C ALA A 134 13.46 6.41 2.20
N PRO A 135 14.67 6.82 1.80
CA PRO A 135 15.70 7.30 2.73
C PRO A 135 15.52 8.76 3.19
N PHE A 136 14.43 9.43 2.78
CA PHE A 136 14.14 10.83 3.11
C PHE A 136 12.92 10.97 4.04
#